data_AF-A0A961XYB7-F1
#
_entry.id   AF-A0A961XYB7-F1
#
_cell.length_a   1.000
_cell.length_b   1.000
_cell.length_c   1.000
_cell.angle_alpha   90.00
_cell.angle_beta   90.00
_cell.angle_gamma   90.00
#
_symmetry.space_group_name_H-M   'P 1'
#
loop_
_entity.id
_entity.type
_entity.pdbx_description
1 polymer ?
#
loop_
_entity_poly.entity_id
_entity_poly.type
_entity_poly.pdbx_seq_one_letter_code
_entity_poly.pdbx_strand_id
1 'polypeptide(L)'
;MARKRHAAEEIVTKLRQVDVLTSQGKSVAPVPDFAGIATDLEAAWRAPNVDMRCRQQLLRTLVSDIIADVDEEQREVILTIHWKGGQHSQLRIRKPKAGEHGQSTPEAALSVMRSMATRWSDTDIAATLNRMGMQTGQGKTWTARRVGALRTVHKIHGYRSAEKNGEWLTLTEAAKKLGVSAHRVRRLIKEGVLPTEQVVPDAPHQIRATDLEKEEVTQFPRHRGPCRIKMESQKSLFPDV
;
A
#
# COMPACT_ATOMS: atom_id res chain seq x y z
N MET A 1 5.75 -47.81 -37.67
CA MET A 1 6.93 -46.91 -37.82
C MET A 1 6.95 -45.95 -36.64
N ALA A 2 8.07 -45.84 -35.92
CA ALA A 2 8.18 -44.97 -34.74
C ALA A 2 8.23 -43.49 -35.15
N ARG A 3 7.25 -42.70 -34.72
CA ARG A 3 7.17 -41.24 -34.97
C ARG A 3 8.20 -40.54 -34.08
N LYS A 4 9.18 -39.86 -34.70
CA LYS A 4 10.16 -39.04 -33.96
C LYS A 4 9.42 -37.86 -33.31
N ARG A 5 9.54 -37.73 -31.99
CA ARG A 5 9.13 -36.52 -31.25
C ARG A 5 10.18 -35.44 -31.53
N HIS A 6 9.76 -34.32 -32.09
CA HIS A 6 10.65 -33.20 -32.39
C HIS A 6 10.80 -32.30 -31.17
N ALA A 7 12.04 -31.91 -30.84
CA ALA A 7 12.29 -30.97 -29.75
C ALA A 7 11.77 -29.58 -30.11
N ALA A 8 11.42 -28.75 -29.11
CA ALA A 8 10.91 -27.39 -29.33
C ALA A 8 11.86 -26.53 -30.19
N GLU A 9 13.18 -26.72 -30.04
CA GLU A 9 14.20 -26.07 -30.87
C GLU A 9 14.11 -26.46 -32.35
N GLU A 10 13.71 -27.69 -32.64
CA GLU A 10 13.55 -28.23 -33.98
C GLU A 10 12.29 -27.65 -34.66
N ILE A 11 11.21 -27.47 -33.88
CA ILE A 11 9.98 -26.80 -34.34
C ILE A 11 10.27 -25.32 -34.64
N VAL A 12 11.02 -24.63 -33.77
CA VAL A 12 11.42 -23.23 -33.98
C VAL A 12 12.31 -23.08 -35.21
N THR A 13 13.23 -24.01 -35.43
CA THR A 13 14.11 -24.00 -36.61
C THR A 13 13.31 -24.22 -37.90
N LYS A 14 12.35 -25.17 -37.89
CA LYS A 14 11.47 -25.43 -39.03
C LYS A 14 10.57 -24.24 -39.35
N LEU A 15 9.99 -23.60 -38.34
CA LEU A 15 9.15 -22.41 -38.52
C LEU A 15 9.94 -21.22 -39.10
N ARG A 16 11.18 -21.00 -38.62
CA ARG A 16 12.06 -19.96 -39.19
C ARG A 16 12.46 -20.26 -40.63
N GLN A 17 12.73 -21.53 -40.95
CA GLN A 17 13.08 -21.93 -42.31
C GLN A 17 11.91 -21.69 -43.27
N VAL A 18 10.69 -21.99 -42.84
CA VAL A 18 9.47 -21.68 -43.62
C VAL A 18 9.34 -20.17 -43.84
N ASP A 19 9.50 -19.35 -42.80
CA ASP A 19 9.37 -17.89 -42.86
C ASP A 19 10.41 -17.23 -43.82
N VAL A 20 11.65 -17.75 -43.79
CA VAL A 20 12.74 -17.33 -44.71
C VAL A 20 12.43 -17.75 -46.15
N LEU A 21 11.85 -18.93 -46.36
CA LEU A 21 11.51 -19.40 -47.71
C LEU A 21 10.31 -18.64 -48.30
N THR A 22 9.31 -18.31 -47.49
CA THR A 22 8.16 -17.49 -47.91
C THR A 22 8.54 -16.03 -48.18
N SER A 23 9.49 -15.45 -47.44
CA SER A 23 9.97 -14.08 -47.70
C SER A 23 10.85 -13.95 -48.95
N GLN A 24 11.42 -15.06 -49.46
CA GLN A 24 12.24 -15.10 -50.68
C GLN A 24 11.45 -15.45 -51.96
N GLY A 25 10.12 -15.53 -51.91
CA GLY A 25 9.28 -15.75 -53.09
C GLY A 25 9.41 -17.12 -53.77
N LYS A 26 10.05 -18.11 -53.11
CA LYS A 26 10.10 -19.49 -53.60
C LYS A 26 8.82 -20.23 -53.18
N SER A 27 8.10 -20.76 -54.16
CA SER A 27 6.99 -21.70 -53.95
C SER A 27 7.51 -22.96 -53.25
N VAL A 28 7.18 -23.12 -51.98
CA VAL A 28 7.39 -24.36 -51.24
C VAL A 28 6.11 -25.20 -51.39
N ALA A 29 6.20 -26.28 -52.16
CA ALA A 29 5.22 -27.37 -52.12
C ALA A 29 5.83 -28.58 -51.37
N PRO A 30 5.02 -29.46 -50.73
CA PRO A 30 3.57 -29.37 -50.55
C PRO A 30 3.22 -28.55 -49.30
N VAL A 31 1.95 -28.17 -49.20
CA VAL A 31 1.34 -27.55 -48.01
C VAL A 31 1.82 -28.32 -46.76
N PRO A 32 2.44 -27.65 -45.76
CA PRO A 32 2.85 -28.31 -44.54
C PRO A 32 1.67 -29.09 -43.95
N ASP A 33 1.87 -30.33 -43.53
CA ASP A 33 0.85 -31.05 -42.76
C ASP A 33 0.69 -30.33 -41.41
N PHE A 34 -0.34 -29.50 -41.30
CA PHE A 34 -0.67 -28.77 -40.07
C PHE A 34 -1.40 -29.65 -39.05
N ALA A 35 -1.65 -30.94 -39.37
CA ALA A 35 -2.34 -31.84 -38.46
C ALA A 35 -1.51 -32.07 -37.19
N GLY A 36 -2.08 -31.69 -36.03
CA GLY A 36 -1.46 -31.89 -34.73
C GLY A 36 -0.54 -30.76 -34.25
N ILE A 37 -0.30 -29.72 -35.07
CA ILE A 37 0.52 -28.55 -34.64
C ILE A 37 -0.07 -27.88 -33.40
N ALA A 38 -1.40 -27.82 -33.27
CA ALA A 38 -2.03 -27.28 -32.07
C ALA A 38 -1.68 -28.10 -30.81
N THR A 39 -1.65 -29.42 -30.92
CA THR A 39 -1.29 -30.33 -29.83
C THR A 39 0.19 -30.26 -29.49
N ASP A 40 1.05 -30.18 -30.51
CA ASP A 40 2.50 -30.03 -30.33
C ASP A 40 2.85 -28.68 -29.71
N LEU A 41 2.15 -27.61 -30.10
CA LEU A 41 2.32 -26.28 -29.51
C LEU A 41 1.88 -26.26 -28.04
N GLU A 42 0.74 -26.86 -27.71
CA GLU A 42 0.27 -26.95 -26.32
C GLU A 42 1.26 -27.75 -25.45
N ALA A 43 1.76 -28.88 -25.98
CA ALA A 43 2.76 -29.70 -25.32
C ALA A 43 4.08 -28.94 -25.11
N ALA A 44 4.56 -28.23 -26.13
CA ALA A 44 5.77 -27.41 -26.04
C ALA A 44 5.60 -26.25 -25.05
N TRP A 45 4.43 -25.61 -25.01
CA TRP A 45 4.19 -24.50 -24.08
C TRP A 45 4.19 -24.94 -22.62
N ARG A 46 3.58 -26.10 -22.32
CA ARG A 46 3.43 -26.65 -20.98
C ARG A 46 4.64 -27.47 -20.49
N ALA A 47 5.60 -27.77 -21.35
CA ALA A 47 6.75 -28.57 -20.98
C ALA A 47 7.57 -27.88 -19.85
N PRO A 48 7.96 -28.63 -18.79
CA PRO A 48 8.58 -28.06 -17.59
C PRO A 48 10.02 -27.55 -17.82
N ASN A 49 10.66 -27.99 -18.90
CA ASN A 49 12.01 -27.60 -19.30
C ASN A 49 12.04 -26.40 -20.25
N VAL A 50 10.89 -25.78 -20.55
CA VAL A 50 10.82 -24.62 -21.45
C VAL A 50 10.96 -23.33 -20.64
N ASP A 51 12.03 -22.61 -20.92
CA ASP A 51 12.30 -21.32 -20.30
C ASP A 51 11.37 -20.22 -20.84
N MET A 52 11.30 -19.10 -20.11
CA MET A 52 10.46 -17.96 -20.51
C MET A 52 10.88 -17.37 -21.86
N ARG A 53 12.16 -17.52 -22.25
CA ARG A 53 12.68 -17.06 -23.53
C ARG A 53 12.07 -17.85 -24.68
N CYS A 54 12.03 -19.18 -24.61
CA CYS A 54 11.40 -20.03 -25.61
C CYS A 54 9.89 -19.78 -25.72
N ARG A 55 9.19 -19.61 -24.59
CA ARG A 55 7.76 -19.21 -24.60
C ARG A 55 7.55 -17.88 -25.32
N GLN A 56 8.39 -16.88 -25.06
CA GLN A 56 8.30 -15.59 -25.72
C GLN A 56 8.59 -15.69 -27.24
N GLN A 57 9.54 -16.55 -27.64
CA GLN A 57 9.82 -16.80 -29.06
C GLN A 57 8.63 -17.47 -29.77
N LEU A 58 8.03 -18.50 -29.17
CA LEU A 58 6.82 -19.13 -29.70
C LEU A 58 5.68 -18.12 -29.86
N LEU A 59 5.44 -17.30 -28.84
CA LEU A 59 4.40 -16.27 -28.90
C LEU A 59 4.66 -15.26 -30.03
N ARG A 60 5.91 -14.81 -30.22
CA ARG A 60 6.29 -13.90 -31.31
C ARG A 60 6.09 -14.49 -32.70
N THR A 61 6.18 -15.81 -32.86
CA THR A 61 5.89 -16.46 -34.15
C THR A 61 4.39 -16.56 -34.43
N LEU A 62 3.56 -16.55 -33.39
CA LEU A 62 2.11 -16.72 -33.52
C LEU A 62 1.35 -15.39 -33.57
N VAL A 63 1.87 -14.35 -32.94
CA VAL A 63 1.26 -13.02 -32.93
C VAL A 63 1.76 -12.23 -34.13
N SER A 64 0.83 -11.74 -34.94
CA SER A 64 1.13 -10.83 -36.04
C SER A 64 1.33 -9.40 -35.54
N ASP A 65 0.37 -8.92 -34.74
CA ASP A 65 0.32 -7.58 -34.20
C ASP A 65 -0.70 -7.52 -33.05
N ILE A 66 -0.58 -6.48 -32.22
CA ILE A 66 -1.49 -6.21 -31.11
C ILE A 66 -1.93 -4.76 -31.24
N ILE A 67 -3.22 -4.53 -31.42
CA ILE A 67 -3.82 -3.21 -31.50
C ILE A 67 -4.46 -2.88 -30.15
N ALA A 68 -4.19 -1.68 -29.64
CA ALA A 68 -4.80 -1.17 -28.42
C ALA A 68 -5.70 0.01 -28.76
N ASP A 69 -7.01 -0.23 -28.68
CA ASP A 69 -8.03 0.80 -28.85
C ASP A 69 -8.53 1.28 -27.50
N VAL A 70 -8.90 2.55 -27.42
CA VAL A 70 -9.43 3.16 -26.20
C VAL A 70 -10.86 3.60 -26.47
N ASP A 71 -11.79 2.96 -25.77
CA ASP A 71 -13.17 3.41 -25.67
C ASP A 71 -13.28 4.42 -24.53
N GLU A 72 -13.38 5.70 -24.85
CA GLU A 72 -13.50 6.76 -23.85
C GLU A 72 -14.88 6.82 -23.19
N GLU A 73 -15.95 6.36 -23.87
CA GLU A 73 -17.32 6.37 -23.33
C GLU A 73 -17.47 5.31 -22.25
N GLN A 74 -17.03 4.08 -22.54
CA GLN A 74 -17.05 2.96 -21.59
C GLN A 74 -15.84 2.96 -20.65
N ARG A 75 -14.81 3.77 -20.96
CA ARG A 75 -13.49 3.77 -20.29
C ARG A 75 -12.89 2.37 -20.28
N GLU A 76 -12.76 1.78 -21.46
CA GLU A 76 -12.13 0.48 -21.65
C GLU A 76 -10.94 0.62 -22.60
N VAL A 77 -9.88 -0.12 -22.32
CA VAL A 77 -8.80 -0.41 -23.26
C VAL A 77 -9.10 -1.78 -23.85
N ILE A 78 -9.33 -1.81 -25.16
CA ILE A 78 -9.61 -3.01 -25.92
C ILE A 78 -8.30 -3.41 -26.61
N LEU A 79 -7.74 -4.53 -26.16
CA LEU A 79 -6.56 -5.13 -26.77
C LEU A 79 -7.02 -6.19 -27.76
N THR A 80 -6.76 -5.98 -29.04
CA THR A 80 -7.02 -6.96 -30.10
C THR A 80 -5.70 -7.59 -30.53
N ILE A 81 -5.57 -8.90 -30.29
CA ILE A 81 -4.42 -9.71 -30.71
C ILE A 81 -4.76 -10.33 -32.06
N HIS A 82 -3.95 -10.05 -33.07
CA HIS A 82 -4.04 -10.69 -34.38
C HIS A 82 -3.08 -11.88 -34.45
N TRP A 83 -3.61 -13.05 -34.74
CA TRP A 83 -2.84 -14.28 -34.85
C TRP A 83 -2.43 -14.56 -36.30
N LYS A 84 -1.23 -15.14 -36.48
CA LYS A 84 -0.82 -15.75 -37.74
C LYS A 84 -1.78 -16.89 -38.04
N GLY A 85 -2.65 -16.69 -39.02
CA GLY A 85 -3.82 -17.55 -39.29
C GLY A 85 -5.12 -16.78 -39.48
N GLY A 86 -5.11 -15.45 -39.30
CA GLY A 86 -6.25 -14.56 -39.59
C GLY A 86 -7.30 -14.49 -38.48
N GLN A 87 -7.14 -15.27 -37.41
CA GLN A 87 -7.99 -15.18 -36.23
C GLN A 87 -7.57 -14.03 -35.33
N HIS A 88 -8.52 -13.52 -34.55
CA HIS A 88 -8.26 -12.48 -33.56
C HIS A 88 -8.82 -12.85 -32.18
N SER A 89 -8.20 -12.33 -31.14
CA SER A 89 -8.68 -12.44 -29.76
C SER A 89 -8.72 -11.07 -29.12
N GLN A 90 -9.78 -10.78 -28.36
CA GLN A 90 -9.96 -9.50 -27.70
C GLN A 90 -9.89 -9.64 -26.18
N LEU A 91 -9.20 -8.70 -25.55
CA LEU A 91 -9.15 -8.52 -24.11
C LEU A 91 -9.59 -7.09 -23.76
N ARG A 92 -10.64 -6.96 -22.98
CA ARG A 92 -11.15 -5.66 -22.51
C ARG A 92 -10.71 -5.42 -21.07
N ILE A 93 -10.09 -4.27 -20.83
CA ILE A 93 -9.58 -3.88 -19.52
C ILE A 93 -10.13 -2.50 -19.19
N ARG A 94 -10.60 -2.29 -17.97
CA ARG A 94 -11.01 -0.95 -17.53
C ARG A 94 -9.83 0.03 -17.58
N LYS A 95 -10.02 1.17 -18.24
CA LYS A 95 -9.11 2.31 -18.20
C LYS A 95 -9.21 3.01 -16.83
N PRO A 96 -8.10 3.16 -16.08
CA PRO A 96 -8.10 3.91 -14.84
C PRO A 96 -8.39 5.39 -15.11
N LYS A 97 -9.09 6.06 -14.20
CA LYS A 97 -9.30 7.52 -14.26
C LYS A 97 -7.95 8.24 -14.13
N ALA A 98 -7.91 9.50 -14.57
CA ALA A 98 -6.76 10.36 -14.29
C ALA A 98 -6.50 10.41 -12.77
N GLY A 99 -5.31 9.99 -12.34
CA GLY A 99 -4.91 9.86 -10.93
C GLY A 99 -5.29 8.54 -10.24
N GLU A 100 -6.05 7.66 -10.89
CA GLU A 100 -6.32 6.31 -10.40
C GLU A 100 -5.12 5.40 -10.75
N HIS A 101 -4.60 4.69 -9.75
CA HIS A 101 -3.49 3.76 -9.92
C HIS A 101 -3.78 2.43 -9.22
N GLY A 102 -3.24 1.33 -9.76
CA GLY A 102 -3.45 -0.03 -9.23
C GLY A 102 -2.96 -0.26 -7.79
N GLN A 103 -2.18 0.67 -7.24
CA GLN A 103 -1.69 0.65 -5.86
C GLN A 103 -2.62 1.44 -4.91
N SER A 104 -3.94 1.32 -5.09
CA SER A 104 -4.92 2.01 -4.24
C SER A 104 -5.01 1.32 -2.88
N THR A 105 -5.20 2.10 -1.81
CA THR A 105 -5.37 1.55 -0.47
C THR A 105 -6.66 0.72 -0.42
N PRO A 106 -6.65 -0.48 0.20
CA PRO A 106 -7.86 -1.29 0.34
C PRO A 106 -8.98 -0.51 1.03
N GLU A 107 -10.20 -0.58 0.49
CA GLU A 107 -11.38 0.08 1.07
C GLU A 107 -11.63 -0.37 2.53
N ALA A 108 -11.29 -1.62 2.85
CA ALA A 108 -11.35 -2.16 4.21
C ALA A 108 -10.48 -1.35 5.19
N ALA A 109 -9.26 -0.94 4.78
CA ALA A 109 -8.39 -0.12 5.62
C ALA A 109 -8.98 1.29 5.81
N LEU A 110 -9.58 1.87 4.77
CA LEU A 110 -10.27 3.17 4.86
C LEU A 110 -11.49 3.12 5.79
N SER A 111 -12.22 2.01 5.81
CA SER A 111 -13.34 1.79 6.73
C SER A 111 -12.89 1.79 8.19
N VAL A 112 -11.84 1.02 8.52
CA VAL A 112 -11.24 0.98 9.86
C VAL A 112 -10.70 2.36 10.25
N MET A 113 -10.05 3.06 9.32
CA MET A 113 -9.58 4.42 9.58
C MET A 113 -10.73 5.36 9.93
N ARG A 114 -11.85 5.33 9.19
CA ARG A 114 -13.02 6.17 9.47
C ARG A 114 -13.65 5.89 10.83
N SER A 115 -13.73 4.62 11.25
CA SER A 115 -14.30 4.27 12.55
C SER A 115 -13.43 4.70 13.73
N MET A 116 -12.11 4.85 13.52
CA MET A 116 -11.15 5.21 14.55
C MET A 116 -10.75 6.69 14.57
N ALA A 117 -10.74 7.40 13.44
CA ALA A 117 -10.04 8.68 13.26
C ALA A 117 -10.42 9.79 14.25
N THR A 118 -11.66 9.83 14.75
CA THR A 118 -12.11 10.87 15.69
C THR A 118 -11.67 10.60 17.14
N ARG A 119 -11.46 9.34 17.49
CA ARG A 119 -11.24 8.89 18.88
C ARG A 119 -9.82 8.45 19.17
N TRP A 120 -9.09 8.06 18.13
CA TRP A 120 -7.78 7.43 18.23
C TRP A 120 -6.73 8.26 17.51
N SER A 121 -5.49 8.21 17.99
CA SER A 121 -4.39 8.87 17.31
C SER A 121 -4.00 8.14 16.03
N ASP A 122 -3.37 8.84 15.09
CA ASP A 122 -2.88 8.22 13.84
C ASP A 122 -1.87 7.09 14.12
N THR A 123 -1.16 7.15 15.25
CA THR A 123 -0.25 6.09 15.71
C THR A 123 -1.02 4.83 16.10
N ASP A 124 -2.12 4.97 16.84
CA ASP A 124 -2.95 3.83 17.28
C ASP A 124 -3.71 3.20 16.13
N ILE A 125 -4.17 4.03 15.19
CA ILE A 125 -4.79 3.59 13.94
C ILE A 125 -3.78 2.77 13.12
N ALA A 126 -2.55 3.28 12.97
CA ALA A 126 -1.50 2.55 12.26
C ALA A 126 -1.18 1.21 12.93
N ALA A 127 -1.04 1.20 14.26
CA ALA A 127 -0.79 -0.02 15.03
C ALA A 127 -1.93 -1.05 14.86
N THR A 128 -3.18 -0.59 14.83
CA THR A 128 -4.36 -1.45 14.64
C THR A 128 -4.43 -2.04 13.25
N LEU A 129 -4.23 -1.23 12.20
CA LEU A 129 -4.17 -1.71 10.82
C LEU A 129 -3.07 -2.76 10.62
N ASN A 130 -1.88 -2.53 11.20
CA ASN A 130 -0.78 -3.50 11.14
C ASN A 130 -1.11 -4.81 11.88
N ARG A 131 -1.76 -4.76 13.05
CA ARG A 131 -2.21 -5.96 13.78
C ARG A 131 -3.24 -6.77 13.00
N MET A 132 -4.07 -6.11 12.20
CA MET A 132 -5.05 -6.76 11.32
C MET A 132 -4.40 -7.34 10.03
N GLY A 133 -3.09 -7.20 9.86
CA GLY A 133 -2.38 -7.65 8.65
C GLY A 133 -2.71 -6.82 7.41
N MET A 134 -3.37 -5.67 7.56
CA MET A 134 -3.70 -4.80 6.43
C MET A 134 -2.47 -4.04 5.97
N GLN A 135 -2.21 -4.05 4.67
CA GLN A 135 -1.13 -3.30 4.06
C GLN A 135 -1.68 -2.09 3.28
N THR A 136 -0.81 -1.11 3.05
CA THR A 136 -1.11 -0.03 2.10
C THR A 136 -1.24 -0.59 0.68
N GLY A 137 -1.81 0.19 -0.25
CA GLY A 137 -1.88 -0.21 -1.66
C GLY A 137 -0.54 -0.51 -2.32
N GLN A 138 0.58 -0.08 -1.70
CA GLN A 138 1.96 -0.38 -2.11
C GLN A 138 2.61 -1.57 -1.37
N GLY A 139 1.84 -2.35 -0.61
CA GLY A 139 2.35 -3.47 0.18
C GLY A 139 3.21 -3.05 1.38
N LYS A 140 3.17 -1.78 1.78
CA LYS A 140 3.94 -1.24 2.93
C LYS A 140 3.14 -1.29 4.23
N THR A 141 3.85 -1.35 5.35
CA THR A 141 3.28 -1.21 6.71
C THR A 141 2.75 0.20 6.97
N TRP A 142 1.76 0.28 7.85
CA TRP A 142 1.17 1.55 8.29
C TRP A 142 2.06 2.26 9.29
N THR A 143 2.18 3.58 9.11
CA THR A 143 2.80 4.50 10.07
C THR A 143 1.86 5.68 10.30
N ALA A 144 1.99 6.38 11.44
CA ALA A 144 1.17 7.55 11.75
C ALA A 144 1.18 8.59 10.61
N ARG A 145 2.35 8.85 10.00
CA ARG A 145 2.48 9.76 8.85
C ARG A 145 1.69 9.29 7.63
N ARG A 146 1.67 7.99 7.32
CA ARG A 146 0.90 7.43 6.19
C ARG A 146 -0.60 7.50 6.44
N VAL A 147 -1.03 7.19 7.66
CA VAL A 147 -2.42 7.31 8.09
C VAL A 147 -2.88 8.76 7.97
N GLY A 148 -2.11 9.71 8.51
CA GLY A 148 -2.43 11.14 8.43
C GLY A 148 -2.54 11.65 6.99
N ALA A 149 -1.55 11.34 6.15
CA ALA A 149 -1.58 11.72 4.73
C ALA A 149 -2.81 11.17 4.00
N LEU A 150 -3.12 9.88 4.22
CA LEU A 150 -4.27 9.25 3.59
C LEU A 150 -5.59 9.82 4.12
N ARG A 151 -5.69 10.10 5.43
CA ARG A 151 -6.85 10.78 6.00
C ARG A 151 -7.08 12.15 5.37
N THR A 152 -6.03 12.94 5.14
CA THR A 152 -6.14 14.25 4.48
C THR A 152 -6.71 14.11 3.06
N VAL A 153 -6.19 13.15 2.28
CA VAL A 153 -6.67 12.89 0.91
C VAL A 153 -8.15 12.47 0.91
N HIS A 154 -8.55 11.64 1.87
CA HIS A 154 -9.93 11.13 1.99
C HIS A 154 -10.85 12.00 2.86
N LYS A 155 -10.40 13.19 3.28
CA LYS A 155 -11.15 14.14 4.13
C LYS A 155 -11.69 13.51 5.43
N ILE A 156 -10.93 12.58 6.01
CA ILE A 156 -11.26 11.92 7.26
C ILE A 156 -10.71 12.79 8.41
N HIS A 157 -11.62 13.39 9.16
CA HIS A 157 -11.28 14.23 10.31
C HIS A 157 -10.62 13.42 11.42
N GLY A 158 -9.66 14.04 12.07
CA GLY A 158 -8.89 13.39 13.12
C GLY A 158 -9.35 13.68 14.51
N TYR A 159 -8.48 13.30 15.43
CA TYR A 159 -8.46 13.82 16.78
C TYR A 159 -8.47 15.35 16.78
N ARG A 160 -9.09 16.00 17.76
CA ARG A 160 -9.29 17.47 17.70
C ARG A 160 -7.98 18.24 17.66
N SER A 161 -6.93 17.73 18.34
CA SER A 161 -5.59 18.32 18.29
C SER A 161 -4.84 18.11 16.96
N ALA A 162 -5.39 17.32 16.03
CA ALA A 162 -4.88 17.24 14.67
C ALA A 162 -5.26 18.49 13.85
N GLU A 163 -6.34 19.17 14.23
CA GLU A 163 -6.72 20.44 13.64
C GLU A 163 -5.77 21.53 14.13
N LYS A 164 -5.08 22.19 13.19
CA LYS A 164 -4.10 23.25 13.49
C LYS A 164 -4.77 24.63 13.67
N ASN A 165 -6.06 24.63 13.98
CA ASN A 165 -6.84 25.84 14.28
C ASN A 165 -6.37 26.50 15.59
N GLY A 166 -5.56 25.79 16.38
CA GLY A 166 -4.95 26.30 17.60
C GLY A 166 -5.83 26.15 18.83
N GLU A 167 -7.06 25.67 18.69
CA GLU A 167 -7.99 25.44 19.82
C GLU A 167 -7.58 24.26 20.68
N TRP A 168 -7.14 23.17 20.06
CA TRP A 168 -6.74 21.93 20.72
C TRP A 168 -5.27 21.63 20.44
N LEU A 169 -4.53 21.35 21.50
CA LEU A 169 -3.10 21.14 21.46
C LEU A 169 -2.76 19.74 21.97
N THR A 170 -1.80 19.12 21.31
CA THR A 170 -1.12 17.94 21.85
C THR A 170 -0.24 18.34 23.05
N LEU A 171 0.14 17.37 23.86
CA LEU A 171 1.04 17.59 24.99
C LEU A 171 2.35 18.31 24.61
N THR A 172 2.93 17.95 23.45
CA THR A 172 4.17 18.56 22.95
C THR A 172 3.94 20.00 22.51
N GLU A 173 2.79 20.30 21.91
CA GLU A 173 2.44 21.66 21.49
C GLU A 173 2.10 22.55 22.68
N ALA A 174 1.38 22.04 23.67
CA ALA A 174 1.15 22.71 24.93
C ALA A 174 2.47 23.05 25.64
N ALA A 175 3.43 22.10 25.65
CA ALA A 175 4.75 22.33 26.21
C ALA A 175 5.51 23.45 25.49
N LYS A 176 5.45 23.47 24.15
CA LYS A 176 6.03 24.55 23.34
C LYS A 176 5.36 25.91 23.61
N LYS A 177 4.02 25.96 23.67
CA LYS A 177 3.27 27.20 23.94
C LYS A 177 3.61 27.79 25.31
N LEU A 178 3.78 26.95 26.33
CA LEU A 178 4.19 27.35 27.68
C LEU A 178 5.71 27.60 27.84
N GLY A 179 6.53 27.23 26.86
CA GLY A 179 8.00 27.29 26.98
C GLY A 179 8.56 26.35 28.06
N VAL A 180 7.94 25.18 28.27
CA VAL A 180 8.32 24.21 29.31
C VAL A 180 8.58 22.82 28.72
N SER A 181 9.14 21.92 29.53
CA SER A 181 9.28 20.52 29.13
C SER A 181 7.94 19.78 29.13
N ALA A 182 7.80 18.80 28.23
CA ALA A 182 6.65 17.89 28.18
C ALA A 182 6.38 17.18 29.53
N HIS A 183 7.44 16.91 30.31
CA HIS A 183 7.31 16.32 31.64
C HIS A 183 6.56 17.24 32.62
N ARG A 184 6.79 18.56 32.57
CA ARG A 184 6.07 19.52 33.42
C ARG A 184 4.59 19.57 33.06
N VAL A 185 4.25 19.51 31.77
CA VAL A 185 2.84 19.43 31.32
C VAL A 185 2.18 18.14 31.82
N ARG A 186 2.86 16.98 31.74
CA ARG A 186 2.34 15.74 32.35
C ARG A 186 2.11 15.87 33.85
N ARG A 187 2.99 16.57 34.55
CA ARG A 187 2.84 16.81 35.99
C ARG A 187 1.64 17.70 36.32
N LEU A 188 1.45 18.79 35.58
CA LEU A 188 0.28 19.66 35.70
C LEU A 188 -1.02 18.90 35.55
N ILE A 189 -1.07 17.98 34.58
CA ILE A 189 -2.21 17.10 34.35
C ILE A 189 -2.37 16.11 35.52
N LYS A 190 -1.29 15.47 35.97
CA LYS A 190 -1.30 14.50 37.07
C LYS A 190 -1.78 15.13 38.39
N GLU A 191 -1.42 16.39 38.63
CA GLU A 191 -1.86 17.16 39.81
C GLU A 191 -3.24 17.82 39.61
N GLY A 192 -3.90 17.61 38.47
CA GLY A 192 -5.26 18.10 38.20
C GLY A 192 -5.39 19.58 37.86
N VAL A 193 -4.27 20.31 37.77
CA VAL A 193 -4.24 21.75 37.50
C VAL A 193 -4.55 22.06 36.04
N LEU A 194 -4.08 21.21 35.12
CA LEU A 194 -4.36 21.36 33.70
C LEU A 194 -5.41 20.34 33.26
N PRO A 195 -6.66 20.76 32.95
CA PRO A 195 -7.67 19.86 32.43
C PRO A 195 -7.25 19.30 31.07
N THR A 196 -7.58 18.03 30.85
CA THR A 196 -7.29 17.33 29.61
C THR A 196 -8.42 16.37 29.28
N GLU A 197 -8.75 16.27 27.99
CA GLU A 197 -9.64 15.24 27.49
C GLU A 197 -8.81 14.06 26.96
N GLN A 198 -9.06 12.88 27.52
CA GLN A 198 -8.61 11.60 27.00
C GLN A 198 -9.83 10.76 26.66
N VAL A 199 -9.82 10.11 25.49
CA VAL A 199 -10.93 9.24 25.08
C VAL A 199 -10.89 7.90 25.82
N VAL A 200 -9.70 7.38 26.10
CA VAL A 200 -9.44 6.20 26.93
C VAL A 200 -8.19 6.44 27.77
N PRO A 201 -8.00 5.74 28.90
CA PRO A 201 -6.73 5.77 29.63
C PRO A 201 -5.55 5.49 28.68
N ASP A 202 -4.47 6.23 28.87
CA ASP A 202 -3.25 6.23 28.03
C ASP A 202 -3.39 6.77 26.60
N ALA A 203 -4.59 7.22 26.19
CA ALA A 203 -4.73 7.96 24.94
C ALA A 203 -4.00 9.33 25.01
N PRO A 204 -3.57 9.89 23.86
CA PRO A 204 -2.96 11.21 23.85
C PRO A 204 -3.87 12.29 24.46
N HIS A 205 -3.28 13.09 25.34
CA HIS A 205 -3.94 14.23 25.97
C HIS A 205 -4.36 15.28 24.95
N GLN A 206 -5.65 15.64 24.95
CA GLN A 206 -6.17 16.85 24.30
C GLN A 206 -6.24 17.95 25.33
N ILE A 207 -5.58 19.06 25.04
CA ILE A 207 -5.50 20.21 25.93
C ILE A 207 -6.07 21.40 25.17
N ARG A 208 -7.06 22.10 25.73
CA ARG A 208 -7.54 23.33 25.10
C ARG A 208 -6.49 24.42 25.26
N ALA A 209 -6.27 25.20 24.22
CA ALA A 209 -5.30 26.29 24.26
C ALA A 209 -5.65 27.39 25.26
N THR A 210 -6.95 27.57 25.56
CA THR A 210 -7.46 28.49 26.58
C THR A 210 -7.11 28.04 28.00
N ASP A 211 -7.03 26.74 28.25
CA ASP A 211 -6.70 26.21 29.57
C ASP A 211 -5.24 26.45 29.95
N LEU A 212 -4.36 26.66 28.96
CA LEU A 212 -2.96 26.99 29.20
C LEU A 212 -2.73 28.43 29.68
N GLU A 213 -3.70 29.31 29.48
CA GLU A 213 -3.62 30.73 29.83
C GLU A 213 -4.08 31.01 31.27
N LYS A 214 -4.64 30.01 31.95
CA LYS A 214 -5.06 30.11 33.35
C LYS A 214 -3.87 30.42 34.27
N GLU A 215 -4.07 31.33 35.23
CA GLU A 215 -3.04 31.74 36.19
C GLU A 215 -2.49 30.55 37.00
N GLU A 216 -3.37 29.60 37.36
CA GLU A 216 -2.99 28.38 38.08
C GLU A 216 -1.94 27.55 37.32
N VAL A 217 -2.04 27.50 35.98
CA VAL A 217 -1.13 26.73 35.12
C VAL A 217 0.20 27.46 34.93
N THR A 218 0.16 28.79 34.78
CA THR A 218 1.36 29.61 34.54
C THR A 218 2.19 29.81 35.81
N GLN A 219 1.54 30.00 36.96
CA GLN A 219 2.18 30.21 38.27
C GLN A 219 2.57 28.89 38.97
N PHE A 220 2.17 27.74 38.42
CA PHE A 220 2.44 26.44 39.02
C PHE A 220 3.93 26.24 39.38
N PRO A 221 4.27 25.86 40.62
CA PRO A 221 5.63 25.90 41.12
C PRO A 221 6.62 25.08 40.27
N ARG A 222 7.73 25.73 39.89
CA ARG A 222 8.86 25.08 39.22
C ARG A 222 9.67 24.32 40.27
N HIS A 223 9.44 23.01 40.38
CA HIS A 223 10.28 22.16 41.22
C HIS A 223 11.67 22.02 40.60
N ARG A 224 12.71 22.48 41.30
CA ARG A 224 14.12 22.40 40.86
C ARG A 224 14.86 21.15 41.38
N GLY A 225 14.22 20.33 42.20
CA GLY A 225 14.82 19.08 42.71
C GLY A 225 14.52 17.86 41.83
N PRO A 226 15.33 16.79 41.91
CA PRO A 226 15.08 15.53 41.22
C PRO A 226 13.73 14.93 41.63
N CYS A 227 13.02 14.32 40.67
CA CYS A 227 11.76 13.62 40.92
C CYS A 227 12.01 12.40 41.82
N ARG A 228 11.82 12.56 43.13
CA ARG A 228 11.80 11.44 44.07
C ARG A 228 10.39 10.86 44.05
N ILE A 229 10.23 9.65 43.52
CA ILE A 229 8.98 8.90 43.68
C ILE A 229 8.89 8.58 45.18
N LYS A 230 8.02 9.27 45.91
CA LYS A 230 7.69 8.88 47.29
C LYS A 230 6.85 7.60 47.19
N MET A 231 7.48 6.45 47.36
CA MET A 231 6.76 5.21 47.64
C MET A 231 6.33 5.25 49.10
N GLU A 232 5.02 5.41 49.35
CA GLU A 232 4.43 5.46 50.71
C GLU A 232 4.73 4.21 51.55
N SER A 233 5.15 3.11 50.93
CA SER A 233 5.45 1.83 51.56
C SER A 233 6.93 1.42 51.53
N GLN A 234 7.85 2.32 51.17
CA GLN A 234 9.28 1.98 51.15
C GLN A 234 9.83 1.92 52.58
N LYS A 235 9.85 0.70 53.16
CA LYS A 235 10.59 0.42 54.39
C LYS A 235 12.07 0.76 54.15
N SER A 236 12.64 1.58 55.04
CA SER A 236 14.08 1.86 55.02
C SER A 236 14.84 0.54 55.15
N LEU A 237 15.77 0.29 54.22
CA LEU A 237 16.67 -0.87 54.27
C LEU A 237 17.79 -0.70 55.30
N PHE A 238 17.94 0.49 55.86
CA PHE A 238 18.97 0.82 56.83
C PHE A 238 18.30 1.21 58.15
N PRO A 239 18.66 0.57 59.27
CA PRO A 239 18.24 1.01 60.59
C PRO A 239 18.85 2.39 60.87
N ASP A 240 18.06 3.27 61.47
CA ASP A 240 18.55 4.57 61.94
C ASP A 240 19.57 4.32 63.08
N VAL A 241 20.80 4.82 62.88
CA VAL A 241 21.92 4.73 63.83
C VAL A 241 21.88 5.91 64.79
#